data_AF-A0A4U3CFU6-F1
#
_entry.id   AF-A0A4U3CFU6-F1
#
_cell.length_a   1.000
_cell.length_b   1.000
_cell.length_c   1.000
_cell.angle_alpha   90.00
_cell.angle_beta   90.00
_cell.angle_gamma   90.00
#
_symmetry.space_group_name_H-M   'P 1'
#
loop_
_entity.id
_entity.type
_entity.pdbx_description
1 polymer ?
#
loop_
_entity_poly.entity_id
_entity_poly.type
_entity_poly.pdbx_seq_one_letter_code
_entity_poly.pdbx_strand_id
1 'polypeptide(L)'
;MVIRMNAFIINNADTTGTRTDCWGSNMLATRRVDELRSLGVRAVLGARPASEKHAFNVALTRLQRTCRELEGLPLALVSEADFDDLYRRLGLVPGKRDGRNPSTGLALVAVLLAHLPAAQIRCYGFDMFDSGAPFHYFADPVYNRTGATERVHRYHDPSREVEILRHFEHAAAGRLQLHGRRFD
;
A
#
# COMPACT_ATOMS: atom_id res chain seq x y z
N MET A 1 3.19 15.38 0.65
CA MET A 1 2.14 14.59 -0.01
C MET A 1 1.69 13.50 0.95
N VAL A 2 0.39 13.24 1.08
CA VAL A 2 -0.16 12.16 1.90
C VAL A 2 -0.70 11.06 0.98
N ILE A 3 -0.06 9.89 1.04
CA ILE A 3 -0.50 8.69 0.32
C ILE A 3 -1.25 7.80 1.30
N ARG A 4 -2.46 7.37 0.94
CA ARG A 4 -3.23 6.40 1.73
C ARG A 4 -3.48 5.12 0.94
N MET A 5 -3.39 3.98 1.63
CA MET A 5 -3.38 2.68 0.99
C MET A 5 -4.76 2.03 0.99
N ASN A 6 -5.12 1.40 -0.13
CA ASN A 6 -6.26 0.50 -0.32
C ASN A 6 -7.58 1.05 0.29
N ALA A 7 -8.14 0.31 1.24
CA ALA A 7 -9.22 0.75 2.11
C ALA A 7 -8.62 1.54 3.29
N PHE A 8 -9.12 2.75 3.49
CA PHE A 8 -8.74 3.70 4.54
C PHE A 8 -9.96 4.55 4.89
N ILE A 9 -10.06 4.99 6.14
CA ILE A 9 -11.14 5.88 6.57
C ILE A 9 -10.51 7.09 7.23
N ILE A 10 -11.07 8.27 6.97
CA ILE A 10 -10.76 9.48 7.72
C ILE A 10 -11.87 9.62 8.76
N ASN A 11 -11.65 9.06 9.94
CA ASN A 11 -12.63 9.05 11.04
C ASN A 11 -12.24 10.01 12.17
N ASN A 12 -10.96 10.29 12.33
CA ASN A 12 -10.43 11.19 13.35
C ASN A 12 -9.21 11.95 12.79
N ALA A 13 -9.34 13.28 12.75
CA ALA A 13 -8.30 14.18 12.27
C ALA A 13 -7.00 14.06 13.07
N ASP A 14 -7.08 13.82 14.38
CA ASP A 14 -5.93 13.79 15.29
C ASP A 14 -5.10 12.52 15.11
N THR A 15 -5.73 11.40 14.73
CA THR A 15 -5.04 10.11 14.64
C THR A 15 -4.77 9.66 13.22
N THR A 16 -5.39 10.25 12.21
CA THR A 16 -5.19 9.83 10.82
C THR A 16 -4.94 10.98 9.87
N GLY A 17 -5.10 12.24 10.31
CA GLY A 17 -5.11 13.42 9.46
C GLY A 17 -6.32 13.47 8.51
N THR A 18 -6.61 14.64 7.96
CA THR A 18 -7.75 14.85 7.04
C THR A 18 -7.37 14.87 5.57
N ARG A 19 -6.06 14.99 5.27
CA ARG A 19 -5.56 15.13 3.90
C ARG A 19 -5.37 13.78 3.22
N THR A 20 -5.70 13.70 1.93
CA THR A 20 -5.31 12.61 1.02
C THR A 20 -4.95 13.20 -0.32
N ASP A 21 -3.67 13.23 -0.69
CA ASP A 21 -3.25 13.72 -2.01
C ASP A 21 -3.25 12.59 -3.04
N CYS A 22 -2.91 11.38 -2.60
CA CYS A 22 -2.72 10.24 -3.49
C CYS A 22 -3.32 8.96 -2.90
N TRP A 23 -3.97 8.18 -3.75
CA TRP A 23 -4.48 6.87 -3.42
C TRP A 23 -3.53 5.78 -3.89
N GLY A 24 -2.91 5.06 -2.95
CA GLY A 24 -2.15 3.84 -3.22
C GLY A 24 -3.08 2.63 -3.24
N SER A 25 -3.05 1.81 -4.29
CA SER A 25 -3.96 0.67 -4.45
C SER A 25 -3.21 -0.59 -4.89
N ASN A 26 -3.61 -1.76 -4.36
CA ASN A 26 -3.25 -3.08 -4.91
C ASN A 26 -4.07 -3.44 -6.17
N MET A 27 -4.80 -2.47 -6.73
CA MET A 27 -5.72 -2.55 -7.87
C MET A 27 -7.01 -3.34 -7.59
N LEU A 28 -6.95 -4.39 -6.78
CA LEU A 28 -8.13 -5.17 -6.38
C LEU A 28 -9.05 -4.37 -5.44
N ALA A 29 -8.46 -3.48 -4.64
CA ALA A 29 -9.18 -2.53 -3.81
C ALA A 29 -9.89 -1.52 -4.71
N THR A 30 -11.22 -1.50 -4.63
CA THR A 30 -12.05 -0.54 -5.37
C THR A 30 -12.53 0.55 -4.42
N ARG A 31 -12.52 1.78 -4.92
CA ARG A 31 -13.10 2.96 -4.29
C ARG A 31 -14.10 3.56 -5.25
N ARG A 32 -15.17 4.14 -4.72
CA ARG A 32 -16.11 4.87 -5.56
C ARG A 32 -15.49 6.20 -5.99
N VAL A 33 -15.79 6.63 -7.21
CA VAL A 33 -15.32 7.91 -7.77
C VAL A 33 -15.69 9.07 -6.85
N ASP A 34 -16.93 9.12 -6.37
CA ASP A 34 -17.38 10.23 -5.52
C ASP A 34 -16.64 10.29 -4.18
N GLU A 35 -16.24 9.15 -3.62
CA GLU A 35 -15.41 9.10 -2.41
C GLU A 35 -14.03 9.70 -2.69
N LEU A 36 -13.35 9.25 -3.76
CA LEU A 36 -12.03 9.77 -4.12
C LEU A 36 -12.06 11.27 -4.43
N ARG A 37 -13.12 11.73 -5.10
CA ARG A 37 -13.36 13.16 -5.39
C ARG A 37 -13.54 13.95 -4.09
N SER A 38 -14.39 13.49 -3.17
CA SER A 38 -14.61 14.17 -1.88
C SER A 38 -13.35 14.24 -1.00
N LEU A 39 -12.45 13.27 -1.15
CA LEU A 39 -11.17 13.21 -0.44
C LEU A 39 -10.09 14.10 -1.05
N GLY A 40 -10.37 14.70 -2.23
CA GLY A 40 -9.44 15.57 -2.94
C GLY A 40 -8.24 14.85 -3.53
N VAL A 41 -8.37 13.56 -3.85
CA VAL A 41 -7.29 12.75 -4.45
C VAL A 41 -6.88 13.32 -5.80
N ARG A 42 -5.57 13.49 -6.02
CA ARG A 42 -4.98 14.10 -7.24
C ARG A 42 -4.11 13.15 -8.05
N ALA A 43 -3.80 11.98 -7.53
CA ALA A 43 -3.02 10.96 -8.22
C ALA A 43 -3.32 9.57 -7.66
N VAL A 44 -3.05 8.55 -8.46
CA VAL A 44 -3.18 7.14 -8.07
C VAL A 44 -1.85 6.41 -8.28
N LEU A 45 -1.45 5.62 -7.29
CA LEU A 45 -0.31 4.72 -7.37
C LEU A 45 -0.79 3.27 -7.29
N GLY A 46 -0.56 2.49 -8.34
CA GLY A 46 -0.96 1.09 -8.42
C GLY A 46 0.21 0.15 -8.14
N ALA A 47 0.07 -0.70 -7.12
CA ALA A 47 0.95 -1.83 -6.87
C ALA A 47 0.38 -3.08 -7.55
N ARG A 48 0.86 -3.37 -8.77
CA ARG A 48 0.51 -4.57 -9.56
C ARG A 48 1.48 -5.72 -9.27
N PRO A 49 1.21 -6.62 -8.33
CA PRO A 49 2.09 -7.77 -8.13
C PRO A 49 2.16 -8.63 -9.40
N ALA A 50 3.31 -9.24 -9.65
CA ALA A 50 3.52 -10.15 -10.76
C ALA A 50 2.70 -11.43 -10.55
N SER A 51 1.56 -11.51 -11.25
CA SER A 51 0.64 -12.64 -11.15
C SER A 51 -0.06 -12.89 -12.48
N GLU A 52 -0.13 -14.16 -12.89
CA GLU A 52 -0.90 -14.62 -14.05
C GLU A 52 -2.43 -14.51 -13.85
N LYS A 53 -2.89 -14.09 -12.67
CA LYS A 53 -4.31 -14.02 -12.35
C LYS A 53 -4.99 -12.95 -13.19
N HIS A 54 -5.92 -13.39 -14.05
CA HIS A 54 -6.85 -12.55 -14.82
C HIS A 54 -7.49 -11.42 -13.98
N ALA A 55 -7.70 -11.65 -12.68
CA ALA A 55 -8.23 -10.66 -11.74
C ALA A 55 -7.44 -9.34 -11.73
N PHE A 56 -6.11 -9.35 -11.86
CA PHE A 56 -5.31 -8.12 -11.85
C PHE A 56 -5.42 -7.32 -13.15
N ASN A 57 -5.64 -7.99 -14.28
CA ASN A 57 -5.89 -7.29 -15.56
C ASN A 57 -7.27 -6.62 -15.54
N VAL A 58 -8.30 -7.33 -15.06
CA VAL A 58 -9.65 -6.75 -14.85
C VAL A 58 -9.59 -5.57 -13.88
N ALA A 59 -8.81 -5.71 -12.81
CA ALA A 59 -8.62 -4.67 -11.81
C ALA A 59 -7.90 -3.44 -12.38
N LEU A 60 -6.88 -3.62 -13.22
CA LEU A 60 -6.22 -2.52 -13.90
C LEU A 60 -7.18 -1.75 -14.81
N THR A 61 -7.99 -2.45 -15.61
CA THR A 61 -9.01 -1.80 -16.46
C THR A 61 -10.01 -1.00 -15.64
N ARG A 62 -10.44 -1.53 -14.49
CA ARG A 62 -11.33 -0.80 -13.56
C ARG A 62 -10.64 0.44 -12.99
N LEU A 63 -9.39 0.33 -12.56
CA LEU A 63 -8.62 1.45 -12.02
C LEU A 63 -8.43 2.56 -13.06
N GLN A 64 -8.06 2.19 -14.29
CA GLN A 64 -7.93 3.13 -15.41
C GLN A 64 -9.26 3.83 -15.74
N ARG A 65 -10.39 3.12 -15.65
CA ARG A 65 -11.71 3.73 -15.79
C ARG A 65 -11.98 4.73 -14.66
N THR A 66 -11.74 4.35 -13.40
CA THR A 66 -11.89 5.26 -12.25
C THR A 66 -11.05 6.53 -12.41
N CYS A 67 -9.79 6.42 -12.85
CA CYS A 67 -8.95 7.60 -13.10
C CYS A 67 -9.52 8.50 -14.21
N ARG A 68 -10.06 7.92 -15.29
CA ARG A 68 -10.73 8.70 -16.36
C ARG A 68 -11.98 9.43 -15.86
N GLU A 69 -12.80 8.77 -15.05
CA GLU A 69 -14.02 9.36 -14.45
C GLU A 69 -13.69 10.48 -13.44
N LEU A 70 -12.47 10.51 -12.91
CA LEU A 70 -11.93 11.57 -12.05
C LEU A 70 -11.14 12.60 -12.86
N GLU A 71 -11.68 13.04 -14.01
CA GLU A 71 -11.07 14.08 -14.84
C GLU A 71 -9.65 13.72 -15.33
N GLY A 72 -9.37 12.42 -15.50
CA GLY A 72 -8.08 11.96 -16.01
C GLY A 72 -6.95 12.02 -14.98
N LEU A 73 -7.22 11.67 -13.72
CA LEU A 73 -6.18 11.61 -12.69
C LEU A 73 -4.95 10.81 -13.17
N PRO A 74 -3.73 11.32 -12.94
CA PRO A 74 -2.51 10.57 -13.21
C PRO A 74 -2.50 9.23 -12.47
N LEU A 75 -2.19 8.17 -13.21
CA LEU A 75 -1.98 6.83 -12.69
C LEU A 75 -0.53 6.42 -12.98
N ALA A 76 0.22 6.12 -11.93
CA ALA A 76 1.51 5.44 -12.06
C ALA A 76 1.43 4.05 -11.47
N LEU A 77 2.08 3.08 -12.12
CA LEU A 77 2.16 1.70 -11.67
C LEU A 77 3.58 1.40 -11.25
N VAL A 78 3.73 0.64 -10.17
CA VAL A 78 5.00 0.01 -9.80
C VAL A 78 5.42 -0.90 -10.95
N SER A 79 6.68 -0.81 -11.38
CA SER A 79 7.17 -1.60 -12.51
C SER A 79 7.36 -3.07 -12.14
N GLU A 80 7.39 -3.94 -13.14
CA GLU A 80 7.68 -5.36 -12.92
C GLU A 80 9.09 -5.55 -12.34
N ALA A 81 10.07 -4.75 -12.77
CA ALA A 81 11.43 -4.79 -12.25
C ALA A 81 11.52 -4.43 -10.76
N ASP A 82 10.74 -3.43 -10.31
CA ASP A 82 10.66 -3.07 -8.88
C ASP A 82 10.05 -4.20 -8.05
N PHE A 83 9.03 -4.87 -8.59
CA PHE A 83 8.45 -6.04 -7.95
C PHE A 83 9.43 -7.20 -7.87
N ASP A 84 10.14 -7.50 -8.95
CA ASP A 84 11.13 -8.59 -8.98
C ASP A 84 12.26 -8.38 -7.95
N ASP A 85 12.68 -7.13 -7.73
CA ASP A 85 13.62 -6.80 -6.65
C ASP A 85 13.04 -7.13 -5.27
N LEU A 86 11.78 -6.76 -5.03
CA LEU A 86 11.09 -7.05 -3.78
C LEU A 86 10.86 -8.55 -3.57
N TYR A 87 10.47 -9.31 -4.60
CA TYR A 87 10.34 -10.76 -4.52
C TYR A 87 11.67 -11.40 -4.12
N ARG A 88 12.79 -10.96 -4.73
CA ARG A 88 14.13 -11.45 -4.41
C ARG A 88 14.50 -11.18 -2.95
N ARG A 89 14.28 -9.94 -2.47
CA ARG A 89 14.54 -9.56 -1.06
C ARG A 89 13.68 -10.36 -0.08
N LEU A 90 12.42 -10.61 -0.42
CA LEU A 90 11.49 -11.40 0.39
C LEU A 90 11.70 -12.92 0.25
N GLY A 91 12.58 -13.38 -0.64
CA GLY A 91 12.74 -14.82 -0.91
C GLY A 91 11.46 -15.46 -1.45
N LEU A 92 10.62 -14.67 -2.12
CA LEU A 92 9.38 -15.11 -2.72
C LEU A 92 9.60 -15.43 -4.20
N VAL A 93 8.76 -16.31 -4.75
CA VAL A 93 8.78 -16.63 -6.18
C VAL A 93 7.52 -16.00 -6.80
N PRO A 94 7.66 -15.11 -7.80
CA PRO A 94 6.54 -14.49 -8.49
C PRO A 94 5.53 -15.52 -9.01
N GLY A 95 4.25 -15.17 -9.01
CA GLY A 95 3.21 -16.00 -9.64
C GLY A 95 2.89 -17.35 -8.98
N LYS A 96 3.52 -17.71 -7.84
CA LYS A 96 3.19 -18.95 -7.12
C LYS A 96 1.69 -19.04 -6.79
N ARG A 97 1.17 -20.27 -6.80
CA ARG A 97 -0.23 -20.58 -6.47
C ARG A 97 -0.61 -20.17 -5.04
N ASP A 98 0.36 -20.13 -4.12
CA ASP A 98 0.17 -19.64 -2.75
C ASP A 98 -0.29 -18.16 -2.70
N GLY A 99 -0.01 -17.41 -3.77
CA GLY A 99 -0.42 -16.02 -3.93
C GLY A 99 0.35 -15.06 -3.02
N ARG A 100 1.54 -15.43 -2.52
CA ARG A 100 2.36 -14.54 -1.70
C ARG A 100 2.95 -13.41 -2.53
N ASN A 101 2.81 -12.18 -2.07
CA ASN A 101 3.28 -10.97 -2.77
C ASN A 101 3.79 -9.92 -1.77
N PRO A 102 4.67 -8.99 -2.19
CA PRO A 102 4.94 -7.80 -1.39
C PRO A 102 3.65 -7.03 -1.10
N SER A 103 3.49 -6.48 0.10
CA SER A 103 2.36 -5.59 0.38
C SER A 103 2.42 -4.32 -0.47
N THR A 104 1.26 -3.69 -0.67
CA THR A 104 1.15 -2.37 -1.30
C THR A 104 2.03 -1.34 -0.60
N GLY A 105 2.10 -1.40 0.73
CA GLY A 105 2.89 -0.49 1.52
C GLY A 105 4.39 -0.61 1.19
N LEU A 106 4.93 -1.83 1.26
CA LEU A 106 6.33 -2.09 0.93
C LEU A 106 6.65 -1.69 -0.53
N ALA A 107 5.81 -2.11 -1.48
CA ALA A 107 6.02 -1.83 -2.90
C ALA A 107 6.08 -0.33 -3.19
N LEU A 108 5.16 0.46 -2.61
CA LEU A 108 5.14 1.90 -2.83
C LEU A 108 6.30 2.61 -2.13
N VAL A 109 6.70 2.20 -0.93
CA VAL A 109 7.88 2.79 -0.26
C VAL A 109 9.15 2.59 -1.10
N ALA A 110 9.36 1.39 -1.64
CA ALA A 110 10.51 1.09 -2.48
C ALA A 110 10.56 2.00 -3.73
N VAL A 111 9.43 2.12 -4.44
CA VAL A 111 9.32 2.98 -5.63
C VAL A 111 9.52 4.46 -5.29
N LEU A 112 8.92 4.95 -4.20
CA LEU A 112 9.09 6.34 -3.79
C LEU A 112 10.55 6.65 -3.46
N LEU A 113 11.26 5.74 -2.79
CA LEU A 113 12.68 5.91 -2.50
C LEU A 113 13.54 5.96 -3.76
N ALA A 114 13.26 5.08 -4.72
CA ALA A 114 14.00 4.98 -5.98
C ALA A 114 13.78 6.19 -6.89
N HIS A 115 12.52 6.64 -7.02
CA HIS A 115 12.15 7.66 -8.01
C HIS A 115 12.09 9.08 -7.45
N LEU A 116 12.08 9.27 -6.13
CA LEU A 116 12.07 10.59 -5.49
C LEU A 116 13.31 10.80 -4.62
N PRO A 117 14.53 10.88 -5.21
CA PRO A 117 15.80 10.93 -4.47
C PRO A 117 15.95 12.16 -3.56
N ALA A 118 15.16 13.21 -3.76
CA ALA A 118 15.16 14.40 -2.90
C ALA A 118 14.07 14.37 -1.81
N ALA A 119 13.16 13.40 -1.83
CA ALA A 119 12.03 13.37 -0.90
C ALA A 119 12.43 12.80 0.47
N GLN A 120 11.87 13.43 1.51
CA GLN A 120 11.72 12.82 2.83
C GLN A 120 10.38 12.06 2.87
N ILE A 121 10.44 10.82 3.34
CA ILE A 121 9.32 9.88 3.38
C ILE A 121 9.13 9.47 4.83
N ARG A 122 7.94 9.77 5.36
CA ARG A 122 7.52 9.30 6.68
C ARG A 122 6.42 8.26 6.50
N CYS A 123 6.65 7.07 7.02
CA CYS A 123 5.72 5.95 6.95
C CYS A 123 5.12 5.70 8.32
N TYR A 124 3.81 5.85 8.47
CA TYR A 124 3.11 5.68 9.73
C TYR A 124 2.37 4.33 9.76
N GLY A 125 2.32 3.70 10.93
CA GLY A 125 1.54 2.49 11.15
C GLY A 125 2.16 1.20 10.58
N PHE A 126 3.46 1.20 10.25
CA PHE A 126 4.19 -0.01 9.85
C PHE A 126 4.70 -0.84 11.03
N ASP A 127 4.76 -0.24 12.22
CA ASP A 127 5.50 -0.78 13.36
C ASP A 127 4.73 -1.79 14.23
N MET A 128 3.50 -2.13 13.88
CA MET A 128 2.59 -2.85 14.80
C MET A 128 1.89 -4.02 14.13
N PHE A 129 2.59 -5.16 14.09
CA PHE A 129 1.97 -6.49 14.12
C PHE A 129 2.03 -7.10 15.54
N ASP A 130 2.03 -6.25 16.57
CA ASP A 130 1.92 -6.69 17.96
C ASP A 130 0.70 -7.60 18.12
N SER A 131 0.92 -8.77 18.71
CA SER A 131 -0.09 -9.80 18.94
C SER A 131 -1.18 -9.25 19.88
N GLY A 132 -2.28 -8.77 19.30
CA GLY A 132 -3.44 -8.27 20.04
C GLY A 132 -4.01 -6.95 19.51
N ALA A 133 -3.28 -6.22 18.66
CA ALA A 133 -3.81 -5.02 18.02
C ALA A 133 -4.65 -5.38 16.78
N PRO A 134 -5.74 -4.65 16.47
CA PRO A 134 -6.50 -4.88 15.24
C PRO A 134 -5.65 -4.61 14.00
N PHE A 135 -5.90 -5.39 12.94
CA PHE A 135 -5.15 -5.33 11.68
C PHE A 135 -5.29 -3.98 10.95
N HIS A 136 -6.49 -3.39 10.99
CA HIS A 136 -6.75 -2.03 10.52
C HIS A 136 -7.05 -1.11 11.71
N TYR A 137 -6.71 0.16 11.61
CA TYR A 137 -7.06 1.19 12.61
C TYR A 137 -8.55 1.57 12.57
N PHE A 138 -9.26 1.18 11.51
CA PHE A 138 -10.69 1.37 11.35
C PHE A 138 -11.39 0.01 11.40
N ALA A 139 -12.58 -0.01 12.00
CA ALA A 139 -13.42 -1.20 12.01
C ALA A 139 -14.11 -1.34 10.65
N ASP A 140 -13.64 -2.26 9.82
CA ASP A 140 -14.34 -2.65 8.59
C ASP A 140 -14.99 -4.02 8.80
N PRO A 141 -16.32 -4.17 8.71
CA PRO A 141 -17.00 -5.45 8.84
C PRO A 141 -16.50 -6.54 7.88
N VAL A 142 -15.92 -6.18 6.74
CA VAL A 142 -15.32 -7.11 5.76
C VAL A 142 -14.00 -7.69 6.29
N TYR A 143 -13.21 -6.87 7.00
CA TYR A 143 -11.91 -7.25 7.57
C TYR A 143 -11.98 -7.60 9.08
N ASN A 144 -13.10 -7.35 9.75
CA ASN A 144 -13.36 -7.72 11.14
C ASN A 144 -13.98 -9.13 11.28
N ARG A 145 -14.18 -9.87 10.18
CA ARG A 145 -14.50 -11.29 10.26
C ARG A 145 -13.28 -12.04 10.78
N THR A 146 -13.46 -12.85 11.82
CA THR A 146 -12.46 -13.79 12.34
C THR A 146 -11.75 -14.50 11.18
N GLY A 147 -10.43 -14.29 11.05
CA GLY A 147 -9.60 -14.87 9.98
C GLY A 147 -9.09 -13.91 8.90
N ALA A 148 -9.44 -12.61 8.91
CA ALA A 148 -8.85 -11.65 7.97
C ALA A 148 -7.35 -11.42 8.21
N THR A 149 -6.94 -11.28 9.48
CA THR A 149 -5.53 -11.22 9.88
C THR A 149 -4.78 -12.46 9.42
N GLU A 150 -5.32 -13.66 9.68
CA GLU A 150 -4.75 -14.93 9.22
C GLU A 150 -4.65 -15.01 7.69
N ARG A 151 -5.64 -14.50 6.94
CA ARG A 151 -5.57 -14.42 5.48
C ARG A 151 -4.46 -13.49 5.02
N VAL A 152 -4.25 -12.34 5.65
CA VAL A 152 -3.15 -11.44 5.31
C VAL A 152 -1.81 -12.12 5.57
N HIS A 153 -1.63 -12.80 6.70
CA HIS A 153 -0.42 -13.58 6.98
C HIS A 153 -0.21 -14.75 6.00
N ARG A 154 -1.26 -15.20 5.29
CA ARG A 154 -1.10 -16.16 4.18
C ARG A 154 -0.55 -15.52 2.90
N TYR A 155 -0.86 -14.24 2.63
CA TYR A 155 -0.49 -13.57 1.38
C TYR A 155 0.73 -12.65 1.50
N HIS A 156 1.08 -12.23 2.70
CA HIS A 156 2.22 -11.36 2.99
C HIS A 156 3.13 -12.02 4.03
N ASP A 157 4.36 -11.52 4.15
CA ASP A 157 5.28 -11.91 5.22
C ASP A 157 5.60 -10.67 6.07
N PRO A 158 4.70 -10.27 6.99
CA PRO A 158 4.84 -9.01 7.72
C PRO A 158 6.19 -8.82 8.40
N SER A 159 6.72 -9.86 9.04
CA SER A 159 8.00 -9.81 9.74
C SER A 159 9.13 -9.47 8.77
N ARG A 160 9.19 -10.18 7.63
CA ARG A 160 10.23 -9.95 6.63
C ARG A 160 10.05 -8.62 5.88
N GLU A 161 8.82 -8.16 5.69
CA GLU A 161 8.55 -6.85 5.11
C GLU A 161 9.04 -5.71 6.03
N VAL A 162 8.83 -5.83 7.35
CA VAL A 162 9.35 -4.86 8.33
C VAL A 162 10.88 -4.87 8.35
N GLU A 163 11.53 -6.04 8.30
CA GLU A 163 12.99 -6.14 8.19
C GLU A 163 13.52 -5.40 6.96
N ILE A 164 12.88 -5.57 5.79
CA ILE A 164 13.25 -4.86 4.56
C ILE A 164 13.06 -3.35 4.70
N LEU A 165 11.94 -2.91 5.30
CA LEU A 165 11.69 -1.49 5.51
C LEU A 165 12.72 -0.86 6.46
N ARG A 166 13.12 -1.57 7.52
CA ARG A 166 14.19 -1.12 8.42
C ARG A 166 15.54 -1.05 7.69
N HIS A 167 15.83 -2.02 6.82
CA HIS A 167 17.00 -1.92 5.95
C HIS A 167 16.95 -0.70 5.02
N PHE A 168 15.79 -0.41 4.42
CA PHE A 168 15.60 0.81 3.62
C PHE A 168 15.76 2.08 4.45
N GLU A 169 15.23 2.12 5.68
CA GLU A 169 15.37 3.26 6.59
C GLU A 169 16.84 3.57 6.88
N HIS A 170 17.64 2.55 7.21
CA HIS A 170 19.08 2.69 7.42
C HIS A 170 19.82 3.13 6.14
N ALA A 171 19.52 2.50 5.01
CA ALA A 171 20.18 2.81 3.73
C ALA A 171 19.82 4.21 3.20
N ALA A 172 18.63 4.72 3.52
CA ALA A 172 18.14 6.01 3.07
C ALA A 172 18.73 7.21 3.85
N ALA A 173 19.64 6.97 4.81
CA ALA A 173 20.37 8.00 5.55
C ALA A 173 19.47 9.11 6.12
N GLY A 174 18.35 8.71 6.74
CA GLY A 174 17.36 9.63 7.33
C GLY A 174 16.31 10.18 6.37
N ARG A 175 16.33 9.79 5.08
CA ARG A 175 15.25 10.15 4.14
C ARG A 175 13.99 9.33 4.34
N LEU A 176 14.09 8.10 4.81
CA LEU A 176 12.94 7.30 5.25
C LEU A 176 12.91 7.31 6.76
N GLN A 177 11.72 7.55 7.33
CA GLN A 177 11.45 7.43 8.76
C GLN A 177 10.22 6.55 8.94
N LEU A 178 10.35 5.50 9.75
CA LEU A 178 9.26 4.61 10.12
C LEU A 178 8.72 5.04 11.49
N HIS A 179 7.44 5.39 11.51
CA HIS A 179 6.70 5.79 12.71
C HIS A 179 5.67 4.72 13.06
N GLY A 180 5.45 4.56 14.36
CA GLY A 180 4.38 3.74 14.92
C GLY A 180 2.97 4.26 14.59
N ARG A 181 1.98 3.80 15.35
CA ARG A 181 0.56 4.21 15.15
C ARG A 181 0.25 5.65 15.58
N ARG A 182 1.18 6.35 16.23
CA ARG A 182 0.98 7.73 16.69
C ARG A 182 1.63 8.70 15.71
N PHE A 183 0.86 9.71 15.31
CA PHE A 183 1.36 10.89 14.63
C PHE A 183 1.91 11.83 15.72
N ASP A 184 3.22 12.05 15.70
CA ASP A 184 3.93 13.02 16.51
C ASP A 184 3.88 14.44 15.91
#